data_AF-A0A7X7MVH9-F1
#
_entry.id   AF-A0A7X7MVH9-F1
#
_cell.length_a   1.000
_cell.length_b   1.000
_cell.length_c   1.000
_cell.angle_alpha   90.00
_cell.angle_beta   90.00
_cell.angle_gamma   90.00
#
_symmetry.space_group_name_H-M   'P 1'
#
loop_
_entity.id
_entity.type
_entity.pdbx_description
1 polymer ?
#
loop_
_entity_poly.entity_id
_entity_poly.type
_entity_poly.pdbx_seq_one_letter_code
_entity_poly.pdbx_strand_id
1 'polypeptide(L)'
;MNKINKLKERISRILRSEENRVNQEIEEFRQKQYDNSICYGCGGFYNRYEKAIASRYAYLDDLDSLKKANSQAVLVDTLTLHAYYCPTCSQHVFTELSSPETVYCPLCERKIWRDGRYTKWDIVKDSKFTEFRAA
;
A
#
# COMPACT_ATOMS: atom_id res chain seq x y z
N MET A 1 -0.50 1.73 18.20
CA MET A 1 0.52 1.94 17.15
C MET A 1 0.23 0.97 16.01
N ASN A 2 -0.33 1.46 14.90
CA ASN A 2 -0.99 0.65 13.87
C ASN A 2 -0.05 -0.39 13.24
N LYS A 3 -0.54 -1.64 13.03
CA LYS A 3 0.22 -2.72 12.34
C LYS A 3 0.78 -2.24 10.98
N ILE A 4 0.04 -1.37 10.31
CA ILE A 4 0.42 -0.73 9.03
C ILE A 4 1.69 0.12 9.19
N ASN A 5 1.82 0.89 10.27
CA ASN A 5 3.01 1.72 10.49
C ASN A 5 4.26 0.87 10.70
N LYS A 6 4.14 -0.24 11.45
CA LYS A 6 5.24 -1.21 11.62
C LYS A 6 5.64 -1.85 10.28
N LEU A 7 4.67 -2.13 9.41
CA LEU A 7 4.93 -2.67 8.08
C LEU A 7 5.66 -1.64 7.20
N LYS A 8 5.20 -0.39 7.18
CA LYS A 8 5.84 0.71 6.46
C LYS A 8 7.28 0.93 6.91
N GLU A 9 7.54 0.92 8.22
CA GLU A 9 8.89 1.02 8.78
C GLU A 9 9.80 -0.13 8.33
N ARG A 10 9.27 -1.36 8.30
CA ARG A 10 10.01 -2.54 7.83
C ARG A 10 10.36 -2.43 6.35
N ILE A 11 9.41 -2.02 5.51
CA ILE A 11 9.63 -1.79 4.07
C ILE A 11 10.71 -0.72 3.88
N SER A 12 10.60 0.41 4.57
CA SER A 12 11.60 1.49 4.51
C SER A 12 13.00 1.04 4.93
N ARG A 13 13.11 0.14 5.91
CA ARG A 13 14.40 -0.44 6.32
C ARG A 13 15.00 -1.32 5.24
N ILE A 14 14.18 -2.16 4.60
CA ILE A 14 14.61 -3.03 3.49
C ILE A 14 15.07 -2.19 2.31
N LEU A 15 14.26 -1.21 1.89
CA LEU A 15 14.61 -0.31 0.78
C LEU A 15 15.96 0.39 1.02
N ARG A 16 16.20 0.90 2.24
CA ARG A 16 17.48 1.53 2.58
C ARG A 16 18.65 0.55 2.53
N SER A 17 18.45 -0.68 3.00
CA SER A 17 19.48 -1.72 2.92
C SER A 17 19.83 -2.05 1.47
N GLU A 18 18.83 -2.11 0.60
CA GLU A 18 18.99 -2.37 -0.83
C GLU A 18 19.66 -1.20 -1.55
N GLU A 19 19.24 0.05 -1.29
CA GLU A 19 19.91 1.26 -1.79
C GLU A 19 21.42 1.23 -1.46
N ASN A 20 21.77 0.90 -0.21
CA ASN A 20 23.17 0.82 0.21
C ASN A 20 23.95 -0.28 -0.53
N ARG A 21 23.34 -1.47 -0.72
CA ARG A 21 23.96 -2.58 -1.44
C ARG A 21 24.23 -2.21 -2.90
N VAL A 22 23.25 -1.60 -3.57
CA VAL A 22 23.38 -1.20 -4.97
C VAL A 22 24.42 -0.10 -5.15
N ASN A 23 24.49 0.86 -4.22
CA ASN A 23 25.53 1.89 -4.24
C ASN A 23 26.94 1.29 -4.10
N GLN A 24 27.11 0.26 -3.26
CA GLN A 24 28.37 -0.47 -3.16
C GLN A 24 28.71 -1.19 -4.48
N GLU A 25 27.74 -1.85 -5.12
CA GLU A 25 27.94 -2.50 -6.43
C GLU A 25 28.38 -1.49 -7.50
N ILE A 26 27.78 -0.30 -7.53
CA ILE A 26 28.16 0.77 -8.47
C ILE A 26 29.62 1.17 -8.26
N GLU A 27 30.05 1.34 -7.01
CA GLU A 27 31.42 1.74 -6.71
C GLU A 27 32.42 0.64 -7.12
N GLU A 28 32.09 -0.63 -6.85
CA GLU A 28 32.91 -1.75 -7.32
C GLU A 28 33.01 -1.80 -8.85
N PHE A 29 31.92 -1.55 -9.57
CA PHE A 29 31.95 -1.52 -11.03
C PHE A 29 32.73 -0.32 -11.56
N ARG A 30 32.67 0.85 -10.90
CA ARG A 30 33.46 2.03 -11.25
C ARG A 30 34.95 1.76 -11.07
N GLN A 31 35.35 1.12 -9.96
CA GLN A 31 36.74 0.75 -9.74
C GLN A 31 37.22 -0.24 -10.81
N LYS A 32 36.45 -1.31 -11.08
CA LYS A 32 36.77 -2.28 -12.14
C LYS A 32 36.84 -1.64 -13.52
N GLN A 33 35.99 -0.66 -13.80
CA GLN A 33 35.99 0.10 -15.04
C GLN A 33 37.26 0.97 -15.18
N TYR A 34 37.69 1.61 -14.09
CA TYR A 34 38.93 2.38 -14.03
C TYR A 34 40.18 1.50 -14.18
N ASP A 35 40.27 0.39 -13.45
CA ASP A 35 41.40 -0.54 -13.55
C ASP A 35 41.51 -1.11 -14.97
N ASN A 36 40.36 -1.42 -15.58
CA ASN A 36 40.31 -1.91 -16.95
C ASN A 36 40.70 -0.83 -17.97
N SER A 37 40.34 0.44 -17.74
CA SER A 37 40.75 1.53 -18.64
C SER A 37 42.25 1.77 -18.60
N ILE A 38 42.90 1.62 -17.43
CA ILE A 38 44.35 1.70 -17.29
C ILE A 38 45.04 0.55 -18.02
N CYS A 39 44.57 -0.69 -17.83
CA CYS A 39 45.29 -1.87 -18.30
C CYS A 39 45.00 -2.22 -19.77
N TYR A 40 43.75 -2.04 -20.21
CA TYR A 40 43.26 -2.52 -21.51
C TYR A 40 42.53 -1.43 -22.33
N GLY A 41 42.45 -0.20 -21.83
CA GLY A 41 41.73 0.90 -22.48
C GLY A 41 40.20 0.77 -22.41
N CYS A 42 39.50 1.65 -23.14
CA CYS A 42 38.04 1.73 -23.14
C CYS A 42 37.37 0.70 -24.07
N GLY A 43 37.84 -0.55 -24.03
CA GLY A 43 37.38 -1.64 -24.89
C GLY A 43 36.13 -2.37 -24.39
N GLY A 44 35.89 -3.58 -24.91
CA GLY A 44 34.66 -4.34 -24.65
C GLY A 44 34.31 -4.55 -23.16
N PHE A 45 35.30 -4.76 -22.29
CA PHE A 45 35.07 -4.91 -20.85
C PHE A 45 34.64 -3.59 -20.17
N TYR A 46 35.19 -2.45 -20.60
CA TYR A 46 34.78 -1.13 -20.10
C TYR A 46 33.29 -0.88 -20.38
N ASN A 47 32.85 -1.13 -21.61
CA ASN A 47 31.46 -0.96 -22.02
C ASN A 47 30.50 -1.91 -21.28
N ARG A 48 30.98 -3.09 -20.84
CA ARG A 48 30.17 -4.01 -20.01
C ARG A 48 29.94 -3.42 -18.62
N TYR A 49 30.97 -2.86 -17.99
CA TYR A 49 30.83 -2.20 -16.69
C TYR A 49 29.98 -0.94 -16.79
N GLU A 50 30.13 -0.16 -17.85
CA GLU A 50 29.28 1.01 -18.11
C GLU A 50 27.79 0.63 -18.18
N LYS A 51 27.45 -0.42 -18.94
CA LYS A 51 26.08 -0.94 -19.01
C LYS A 51 25.58 -1.48 -17.68
N ALA A 52 26.45 -2.15 -16.91
CA ALA A 52 26.10 -2.64 -15.57
C ALA A 52 25.79 -1.47 -14.62
N ILE A 53 26.62 -0.42 -14.61
CA ILE A 53 26.40 0.79 -13.82
C ILE A 53 25.08 1.46 -14.22
N ALA A 54 24.82 1.63 -15.52
CA ALA A 54 23.57 2.21 -16.01
C ALA A 54 22.34 1.41 -15.55
N SER A 55 22.41 0.07 -15.60
CA SER A 55 21.34 -0.80 -15.09
C SER A 55 21.10 -0.64 -13.58
N ARG A 56 22.15 -0.38 -12.79
CA ARG A 56 22.03 -0.17 -11.34
C ARG A 56 21.42 1.19 -11.02
N TYR A 57 21.73 2.22 -11.81
CA TYR A 57 21.03 3.50 -11.70
C TYR A 57 19.55 3.40 -12.04
N ALA A 58 19.19 2.66 -13.09
CA ALA A 58 17.77 2.40 -13.39
C ALA A 58 17.07 1.68 -12.23
N TYR A 59 17.72 0.68 -11.62
CA TYR A 59 17.17 0.01 -10.45
C TYR A 59 17.04 0.93 -9.22
N LEU A 60 17.95 1.88 -9.00
CA LEU A 60 17.82 2.89 -7.95
C LEU A 60 16.60 3.79 -8.17
N ASP A 61 16.26 4.12 -9.42
CA ASP A 61 15.07 4.90 -9.75
C ASP A 61 13.77 4.12 -9.47
N ASP A 62 13.77 2.81 -9.75
CA ASP A 62 12.68 1.90 -9.36
C ASP A 62 12.51 1.86 -7.83
N LEU A 63 13.61 1.78 -7.07
CA LEU A 63 13.58 1.80 -5.60
C LEU A 63 13.03 3.14 -5.06
N ASP A 64 13.39 4.27 -5.67
CA ASP A 64 12.85 5.58 -5.30
C ASP A 64 11.35 5.69 -5.59
N SER A 65 10.91 5.14 -6.72
CA SER A 65 9.49 5.04 -7.07
C SER A 65 8.70 4.21 -6.05
N LEU A 66 9.26 3.07 -5.60
CA LEU A 66 8.67 2.25 -4.52
C LEU A 66 8.63 2.99 -3.18
N LYS A 67 9.67 3.77 -2.87
CA LYS A 67 9.73 4.59 -1.65
C LYS A 67 8.66 5.67 -1.64
N LYS A 68 8.45 6.35 -2.77
CA LYS A 68 7.35 7.30 -2.97
C LYS A 68 6.00 6.63 -2.76
N ALA A 69 5.77 5.47 -3.37
CA ALA A 69 4.52 4.70 -3.18
C ALA A 69 4.30 4.28 -1.71
N ASN A 70 5.34 3.82 -1.00
CA ASN A 70 5.23 3.45 0.41
C ASN A 70 4.99 4.66 1.34
N SER A 71 5.53 5.83 0.97
CA SER A 71 5.35 7.09 1.70
C SER A 71 3.96 7.69 1.52
N GLN A 72 3.24 7.35 0.44
CA GLN A 72 1.86 7.79 0.25
C GLN A 72 1.01 7.33 1.45
N ALA A 73 0.26 8.27 2.01
CA ALA A 73 -0.67 7.97 3.08
C ALA A 73 -1.68 6.94 2.55
N VAL A 74 -1.76 5.79 3.22
CA VAL A 74 -2.92 4.92 3.02
C VAL A 74 -4.07 5.72 3.63
N LEU A 75 -4.85 6.38 2.77
CA LEU A 75 -6.06 7.07 3.19
C LEU A 75 -7.03 5.97 3.64
N VAL A 76 -7.06 5.76 4.94
CA VAL A 76 -8.05 4.91 5.57
C VAL A 76 -9.22 5.83 5.89
N ASP A 77 -10.25 5.80 5.06
CA ASP A 77 -11.50 6.46 5.39
C ASP A 77 -12.21 5.58 6.42
N THR A 78 -12.49 6.15 7.59
CA THR A 78 -13.23 5.45 8.64
C THR A 78 -14.72 5.55 8.35
N LEU A 79 -15.30 4.46 7.86
CA LEU A 79 -16.73 4.35 7.62
C LEU A 79 -17.44 3.97 8.91
N THR A 80 -18.39 4.79 9.36
CA THR A 80 -19.24 4.45 10.51
C THR A 80 -20.62 4.02 10.01
N LEU A 81 -20.97 2.76 10.24
CA LEU A 81 -22.25 2.17 9.87
C LEU A 81 -23.14 2.05 11.10
N HIS A 82 -24.32 2.69 11.07
CA HIS A 82 -25.32 2.57 12.13
C HIS A 82 -26.24 1.38 11.89
N ALA A 83 -26.54 0.62 12.94
CA ALA A 83 -27.42 -0.55 12.88
C ALA A 83 -28.89 -0.18 13.15
N TYR A 84 -29.78 -0.79 12.39
CA TYR A 84 -31.23 -0.74 12.55
C TYR A 84 -31.78 -2.16 12.57
N TYR A 85 -32.66 -2.47 13.53
CA TYR A 85 -33.24 -3.80 13.66
C TYR A 85 -34.68 -3.82 13.12
N CYS A 86 -34.96 -4.76 12.22
CA CYS A 86 -36.33 -5.00 11.75
C CYS A 86 -36.97 -6.16 12.50
N PRO A 87 -38.04 -5.94 13.30
CA PRO A 87 -38.71 -7.01 14.02
C PRO A 87 -39.50 -7.96 13.12
N THR A 88 -39.92 -7.52 11.92
CA THR A 88 -40.65 -8.37 10.98
C THR A 88 -39.73 -9.35 10.27
N CYS A 89 -38.57 -8.89 9.81
CA CYS A 89 -37.62 -9.71 9.05
C CYS A 89 -36.57 -10.39 9.94
N SER A 90 -36.47 -9.99 11.21
CA SER A 90 -35.42 -10.41 12.14
C SER A 90 -33.99 -10.20 11.60
N GLN A 91 -33.79 -9.14 10.83
CA GLN A 91 -32.51 -8.80 10.18
C GLN A 91 -32.01 -7.42 10.63
N HIS A 92 -30.69 -7.26 10.64
CA HIS A 92 -30.03 -5.96 10.87
C HIS A 92 -29.72 -5.29 9.54
N VAL A 93 -30.01 -3.99 9.46
CA VAL A 93 -29.71 -3.13 8.32
C VAL A 93 -28.66 -2.12 8.75
N PHE A 94 -27.61 -1.93 7.94
CA PHE A 94 -26.51 -1.02 8.22
C PHE A 94 -26.51 0.15 7.22
N THR A 95 -26.36 1.38 7.71
CA THR A 95 -26.33 2.58 6.85
C THR A 95 -25.22 3.55 7.26
N GLU A 96 -24.51 4.12 6.29
CA GLU A 96 -23.44 5.15 6.47
C GLU A 96 -23.98 6.55 6.77
N LEU A 97 -25.18 6.77 6.26
CA LEU A 97 -25.94 8.00 6.22
C LEU A 97 -25.97 8.59 7.65
N SER A 98 -25.54 9.86 7.80
CA SER A 98 -25.64 10.70 9.01
C SER A 98 -27.11 11.05 9.34
N SER A 99 -27.92 10.00 9.39
CA SER A 99 -29.31 9.92 8.95
C SER A 99 -30.16 9.33 10.07
N PRO A 100 -31.47 9.63 10.07
CA PRO A 100 -32.29 9.94 11.24
C PRO A 100 -32.57 8.71 12.11
N GLU A 101 -33.22 8.91 13.26
CA GLU A 101 -33.62 7.85 14.18
C GLU A 101 -34.37 6.67 13.52
N THR A 102 -34.92 6.88 12.31
CA THR A 102 -35.72 5.89 11.60
C THR A 102 -35.39 5.80 10.11
N VAL A 103 -35.36 4.57 9.58
CA VAL A 103 -35.22 4.27 8.15
C VAL A 103 -36.29 3.26 7.72
N TYR A 104 -36.44 2.99 6.42
CA TYR A 104 -37.31 1.92 5.93
C TYR A 104 -36.51 0.63 5.71
N CYS A 105 -37.09 -0.50 6.11
CA CYS A 105 -36.48 -1.81 5.90
C CYS A 105 -36.47 -2.14 4.39
N PRO A 106 -35.32 -2.48 3.78
CA PRO A 106 -35.26 -2.78 2.35
C PRO A 106 -35.95 -4.09 1.96
N LEU A 107 -36.32 -4.94 2.94
CA LEU A 107 -36.95 -6.24 2.70
C LEU A 107 -38.48 -6.19 2.81
N CYS A 108 -39.01 -5.40 3.76
CA CYS A 108 -40.45 -5.36 4.04
C CYS A 108 -41.04 -3.95 4.05
N GLU A 109 -40.25 -2.93 3.68
CA GLU A 109 -40.64 -1.51 3.59
C GLU A 109 -41.20 -0.92 4.91
N ARG A 110 -41.09 -1.65 6.02
CA ARG A 110 -41.52 -1.17 7.33
C ARG A 110 -40.55 -0.12 7.85
N LYS A 111 -41.08 0.92 8.51
CA LYS A 111 -40.28 1.88 9.26
C LYS A 111 -39.62 1.19 10.46
N ILE A 112 -38.29 1.27 10.56
CA ILE A 112 -37.45 0.65 11.59
C ILE A 112 -36.64 1.72 12.33
N TRP A 113 -36.36 1.46 13.61
CA TRP A 113 -35.64 2.37 14.49
C TRP A 113 -34.18 1.96 14.66
N ARG A 114 -33.35 2.95 15.00
CA ARG A 114 -31.94 2.74 15.29
C ARG A 114 -31.79 1.89 16.56
N ASP A 115 -30.91 0.88 16.50
CA ASP A 115 -30.64 -0.06 17.60
C ASP A 115 -29.57 0.47 18.59
N GLY A 116 -29.17 1.74 18.45
CA GLY A 116 -28.09 2.36 19.25
C GLY A 116 -26.68 1.82 18.98
N ARG A 117 -26.55 0.70 18.26
CA ARG A 117 -25.28 0.08 17.88
C ARG A 117 -24.73 0.69 16.59
N TYR A 118 -23.40 0.72 16.50
CA TYR A 118 -22.69 1.09 15.28
C TYR A 118 -21.47 0.19 15.09
N THR A 119 -21.04 0.04 13.84
CA THR A 119 -19.78 -0.60 13.49
C THR A 119 -18.88 0.41 12.79
N LYS A 120 -17.57 0.35 13.05
CA LYS A 120 -16.56 1.19 12.41
C LYS A 120 -15.69 0.31 11.52
N TRP A 121 -15.56 0.71 10.27
CA TRP A 121 -14.81 -0.01 9.26
C TRP A 121 -13.67 0.90 8.79
N ASP A 122 -12.46 0.38 8.83
CA ASP A 122 -11.28 1.05 8.30
C ASP A 122 -11.16 0.64 6.82
N ILE A 123 -11.58 1.51 5.90
CA ILE A 123 -11.60 1.20 4.47
C ILE A 123 -10.45 1.94 3.79
N VAL A 124 -9.67 1.24 2.99
CA VAL A 124 -8.67 1.88 2.14
C VAL A 124 -9.42 2.59 1.00
N LYS A 125 -9.23 3.91 0.89
CA LYS A 125 -9.85 4.71 -0.18
C LYS A 125 -9.56 4.07 -1.55
N ASP A 126 -10.61 3.94 -2.37
CA ASP A 126 -10.60 3.29 -3.68
C ASP A 126 -10.36 1.77 -3.69
N SER A 127 -10.35 1.10 -2.52
CA SER A 127 -10.34 -0.37 -2.48
C SER A 127 -11.73 -0.94 -2.84
N LYS A 128 -11.88 -1.40 -4.08
CA LYS A 128 -13.04 -2.19 -4.51
C LYS A 128 -12.91 -3.64 -4.04
N PHE A 129 -12.90 -3.87 -2.73
CA PHE A 129 -12.82 -5.23 -2.18
C PHE A 129 -14.06 -5.56 -1.36
N THR A 130 -14.97 -6.34 -1.95
CA THR A 130 -16.08 -6.99 -1.25
C THR A 130 -15.87 -8.50 -1.34
N GLU A 131 -15.44 -9.12 -0.24
CA GLU A 131 -15.39 -10.59 -0.10
C GLU A 131 -16.62 -11.04 0.71
N PHE A 132 -17.56 -11.73 0.05
CA PHE A 132 -18.66 -12.42 0.74
C PHE A 132 -18.16 -13.80 1.17
N ARG A 133 -17.97 -14.02 2.47
CA ARG A 133 -17.79 -15.37 3.03
C ARG A 133 -19.12 -15.85 3.60
N ALA A 134 -19.71 -16.85 2.95
CA ALA A 134 -20.76 -17.65 3.55
C ALA A 134 -20.14 -18.59 4.58
N ALA A 135 -20.81 -18.73 5.73
CA ALA A 135 -20.44 -19.67 6.80
C ALA A 135 -20.70 -21.13 6.37
#